data_AF-D5MT54-F1
#
_entry.id   AF-D5MT54-F1
#
_cell.length_a   1.000
_cell.length_b   1.000
_cell.length_c   1.000
_cell.angle_alpha   90.00
_cell.angle_beta   90.00
_cell.angle_gamma   90.00
#
_symmetry.space_group_name_H-M   'P 1'
#
loop_
_entity.id
_entity.type
_entity.pdbx_description
1 polymer ?
#
loop_
_entity_poly.entity_id
_entity_poly.type
_entity_poly.pdbx_seq_one_letter_code
_entity_poly.pdbx_strand_id
1 'polypeptide(L)'
;MGIREFISKASKEPLPWWKLNDVESGENGFRITSVKIKDSPTPTVLWDEIQKITTYKRGLLTTDLICLSIETNMETYEVNEEMDGWDSFVSNCELKLKGITTSKEWWGRVMQPAFATNQETIYEKSSNKSL
;
A
#
# COMPACT_ATOMS: atom_id res chain seq x y z
N MET A 1 -7.36 -21.75 49.61
CA MET A 1 -8.20 -21.55 48.41
C MET A 1 -8.07 -20.08 48.03
N GLY A 2 -7.02 -19.75 47.28
CA GLY A 2 -6.62 -18.38 46.94
C GLY A 2 -7.00 -18.05 45.50
N ILE A 3 -7.52 -16.84 45.31
CA ILE A 3 -8.03 -16.26 44.08
C ILE A 3 -7.01 -16.46 42.96
N ARG A 4 -7.42 -17.18 41.91
CA ARG A 4 -6.63 -17.39 40.70
C ARG A 4 -6.36 -16.03 40.07
N GLU A 5 -5.09 -15.65 40.00
CA GLU A 5 -4.59 -14.57 39.16
C GLU A 5 -5.03 -14.84 37.72
N PHE A 6 -6.08 -14.15 37.29
CA PHE A 6 -6.40 -13.97 35.88
C PHE A 6 -5.36 -13.02 35.30
N ILE A 7 -4.15 -13.53 35.05
CA ILE A 7 -3.19 -12.87 34.18
C ILE A 7 -3.83 -12.96 32.79
N SER A 8 -4.46 -11.87 32.37
CA SER A 8 -4.80 -11.57 30.99
C SER A 8 -3.51 -11.54 30.17
N LYS A 9 -3.02 -12.72 29.78
CA LYS A 9 -2.15 -12.88 28.62
C LYS A 9 -3.03 -12.68 27.38
N ALA A 10 -3.43 -11.43 27.14
CA ALA A 10 -3.64 -11.02 25.76
C ALA A 10 -2.27 -11.18 25.10
N SER A 11 -2.11 -12.23 24.29
CA SER A 11 -0.95 -12.36 23.42
C SER A 11 -0.90 -11.08 22.60
N LYS A 12 0.13 -10.27 22.81
CA LYS A 12 0.41 -9.14 21.92
C LYS A 12 0.88 -9.76 20.61
N GLU A 13 -0.06 -10.21 19.78
CA GLU A 13 0.26 -10.48 18.39
C GLU A 13 0.94 -9.22 17.85
N PRO A 14 2.10 -9.35 17.18
CA PRO A 14 2.77 -8.19 16.62
C PRO A 14 1.76 -7.48 15.72
N LEU A 15 1.63 -6.17 15.91
CA LEU A 15 0.78 -5.35 15.05
C LEU A 15 1.17 -5.63 13.59
N PRO A 16 0.19 -5.66 12.66
CA PRO A 16 0.50 -5.75 11.25
C PRO A 16 1.52 -4.69 10.86
N TRP A 17 2.44 -5.04 9.95
CA TRP A 17 3.58 -4.16 9.63
C TRP A 17 3.11 -2.76 9.18
N TRP A 18 2.00 -2.67 8.46
CA TRP A 18 1.43 -1.39 8.00
C TRP A 18 0.87 -0.51 9.11
N LYS A 19 0.53 -1.06 10.29
CA LYS A 19 0.16 -0.24 11.46
C LYS A 19 1.36 0.47 12.09
N LEU A 20 2.57 0.22 11.59
CA LEU A 20 3.81 0.84 12.03
C LEU A 20 4.46 1.67 10.93
N ASN A 21 3.82 1.82 9.77
CA ASN A 21 4.36 2.55 8.65
C ASN A 21 3.31 3.41 7.94
N ASP A 22 3.75 4.55 7.43
CA ASP A 22 2.95 5.49 6.63
C ASP A 22 3.56 5.65 5.25
N VAL A 23 2.82 6.28 4.33
CA VAL A 23 3.30 6.62 2.99
C VAL A 23 3.38 8.13 2.82
N GLU A 24 4.58 8.63 2.52
CA GLU A 24 4.82 10.05 2.29
C GLU A 24 5.17 10.28 0.82
N SER A 25 4.36 11.07 0.14
CA SER A 25 4.58 11.46 -1.26
C SER A 25 5.28 12.81 -1.33
N GLY A 26 6.27 12.90 -2.22
CA GLY A 26 6.99 14.12 -2.56
C GLY A 26 6.98 14.37 -4.06
N GLU A 27 7.67 15.45 -4.46
CA GLU A 27 7.68 15.89 -5.87
C GLU A 27 8.21 14.82 -6.83
N ASN A 28 9.28 14.12 -6.43
CA ASN A 28 10.05 13.20 -7.26
C ASN A 28 9.74 11.71 -7.02
N GLY A 29 9.08 11.39 -5.91
CA GLY A 29 8.84 10.01 -5.52
C GLY A 29 8.03 9.89 -4.23
N PHE A 30 7.98 8.68 -3.70
CA PHE A 30 7.37 8.39 -2.40
C PHE A 30 8.34 7.62 -1.50
N ARG A 31 8.03 7.55 -0.21
CA ARG A 31 8.74 6.71 0.77
C ARG A 31 7.75 6.08 1.73
N ILE A 32 8.11 4.92 2.27
CA ILE A 32 7.41 4.28 3.37
C ILE A 32 8.17 4.62 4.65
N THR A 33 7.55 5.36 5.58
CA THR A 33 8.18 5.83 6.81
C THR A 33 7.68 5.06 8.02
N SER A 34 8.51 4.86 9.04
CA SER A 34 8.07 4.21 10.28
C SER A 34 7.48 5.22 11.27
N VAL A 35 6.27 4.95 11.74
CA VAL A 35 5.57 5.76 12.76
C VAL A 35 6.36 5.83 14.08
N LYS A 36 7.14 4.78 14.39
CA LYS A 36 7.89 4.66 15.65
C LYS A 36 9.21 5.42 15.64
N ILE A 37 9.82 5.59 14.47
CA ILE A 37 11.16 6.16 14.33
C ILE A 37 11.03 7.40 13.46
N LYS A 38 10.76 8.51 14.12
CA LYS A 38 10.79 9.82 13.49
C LYS A 38 12.17 10.02 12.85
N ASP A 39 12.17 10.47 11.59
CA ASP A 39 13.38 10.74 10.79
C ASP A 39 14.23 9.50 10.44
N SER A 40 13.64 8.30 10.44
CA SER A 40 14.34 7.12 9.90
C SER A 40 14.68 7.33 8.43
N PRO A 41 15.96 7.21 8.02
CA PRO A 41 16.34 7.34 6.62
C PRO A 41 15.73 6.17 5.83
N THR A 42 14.70 6.48 5.06
CA THR A 42 13.99 5.54 4.20
C THR A 42 14.27 5.89 2.75
N PRO A 43 14.58 4.90 1.89
CA PRO A 43 14.85 5.17 0.49
C PRO A 43 13.61 5.80 -0.15
N THR A 44 13.84 6.79 -1.00
CA THR A 44 12.79 7.36 -1.85
C THR A 44 12.71 6.55 -3.12
N VAL A 45 11.52 6.07 -3.43
CA VAL A 45 11.19 5.42 -4.70
C VAL A 45 10.80 6.50 -5.68
N LEU A 46 11.56 6.68 -6.75
CA LEU A 46 11.25 7.71 -7.73
C LEU A 46 10.02 7.33 -8.55
N TRP A 47 9.19 8.31 -8.92
CA TRP A 47 8.01 8.06 -9.75
C TRP A 47 8.37 7.38 -11.07
N ASP A 48 9.51 7.73 -11.66
CA ASP A 48 9.98 7.15 -12.92
C ASP A 48 10.51 5.71 -12.77
N GLU A 49 10.83 5.25 -11.55
CA GLU A 49 11.29 3.88 -11.31
C GLU A 49 10.14 2.87 -11.29
N ILE A 50 8.90 3.33 -11.13
CA ILE A 50 7.72 2.47 -11.08
C ILE A 50 7.49 1.83 -12.46
N GLN A 51 7.52 0.51 -12.48
CA GLN A 51 7.24 -0.31 -13.66
C GLN A 51 5.79 -0.74 -13.72
N LYS A 52 5.17 -1.04 -12.58
CA LYS A 52 3.80 -1.54 -12.55
C LYS A 52 3.14 -1.25 -11.21
N ILE A 53 1.84 -0.95 -11.24
CA ILE A 53 1.01 -0.87 -10.05
C ILE A 53 -0.18 -1.80 -10.20
N THR A 54 -0.36 -2.66 -9.20
CA THR A 54 -1.45 -3.62 -9.13
C THR A 54 -2.28 -3.39 -7.87
N THR A 55 -3.60 -3.19 -8.03
CA THR A 55 -4.57 -3.14 -6.92
C THR A 55 -5.00 -4.55 -6.56
N TYR A 56 -5.25 -4.82 -5.28
CA TYR A 56 -5.89 -6.05 -4.81
C TYR A 56 -6.48 -5.84 -3.42
N LYS A 57 -7.32 -6.79 -2.99
CA LYS A 57 -7.78 -6.91 -1.62
C LYS A 57 -7.02 -7.99 -0.88
N ARG A 58 -6.46 -7.63 0.27
CA ARG A 58 -5.99 -8.57 1.29
C ARG A 58 -7.17 -8.91 2.19
N GLY A 59 -7.56 -10.18 2.21
CA GLY A 59 -8.53 -10.68 3.18
C GLY A 59 -7.94 -10.65 4.60
N LEU A 60 -8.57 -9.91 5.50
CA LEU A 60 -8.38 -10.00 6.95
C LEU A 60 -9.49 -10.88 7.54
N LEU A 61 -9.45 -11.13 8.85
CA LEU A 61 -10.39 -12.05 9.50
C LEU A 61 -11.88 -11.69 9.28
N THR A 62 -12.20 -10.40 9.25
CA THR A 62 -13.60 -9.91 9.12
C THR A 62 -13.77 -8.80 8.09
N THR A 63 -12.68 -8.28 7.53
CA THR A 63 -12.67 -7.15 6.60
C THR A 63 -11.72 -7.43 5.44
N ASP A 64 -11.87 -6.69 4.35
CA ASP A 64 -10.84 -6.60 3.32
C ASP A 64 -10.02 -5.33 3.53
N LEU A 65 -8.75 -5.38 3.15
CA LEU A 65 -7.86 -4.23 3.07
C LEU A 65 -7.47 -4.01 1.62
N ILE A 66 -7.77 -2.83 1.06
CA ILE A 66 -7.32 -2.47 -0.29
C ILE A 66 -5.83 -2.13 -0.25
N CYS A 67 -5.08 -2.79 -1.12
CA CYS A 67 -3.63 -2.66 -1.24
C CYS A 67 -3.24 -2.28 -2.67
N LEU A 68 -2.12 -1.56 -2.78
CA LEU A 68 -1.37 -1.37 -4.01
C LEU A 68 -0.02 -2.07 -3.88
N SER A 69 0.30 -2.93 -4.84
CA SER A 69 1.65 -3.43 -5.06
C SER A 69 2.32 -2.56 -6.12
N ILE A 70 3.47 -2.00 -5.78
CA ILE A 70 4.27 -1.10 -6.61
C ILE A 70 5.55 -1.82 -6.98
N GLU A 71 5.66 -2.24 -8.23
CA GLU A 71 6.82 -2.92 -8.76
C GLU A 71 7.79 -1.92 -9.37
N THR A 72 9.05 -1.99 -8.96
CA THR A 72 10.19 -1.30 -9.59
C THR A 72 11.11 -2.33 -10.25
N ASN A 73 12.23 -1.88 -10.84
CA ASN A 73 13.24 -2.81 -11.34
C ASN A 73 14.02 -3.54 -10.23
N MET A 74 14.01 -3.02 -8.99
CA MET A 74 14.81 -3.57 -7.90
C MET A 74 13.97 -4.38 -6.93
N GLU A 75 12.80 -3.87 -6.57
CA GLU A 75 11.97 -4.44 -5.52
C GLU A 75 10.48 -4.09 -5.70
N THR A 76 9.65 -4.74 -4.90
CA THR A 76 8.21 -4.51 -4.84
C THR A 76 7.86 -3.92 -3.48
N TYR A 77 7.16 -2.78 -3.51
CA TYR A 77 6.61 -2.13 -2.32
C TYR A 77 5.12 -2.39 -2.22
N GLU A 78 4.59 -2.30 -1.01
CA GLU A 78 3.17 -2.38 -0.75
C GLU A 78 2.75 -1.14 0.05
N VAL A 79 1.61 -0.55 -0.31
CA VAL A 79 0.92 0.45 0.50
C VAL A 79 -0.57 0.09 0.54
N ASN A 80 -1.30 0.55 1.55
CA ASN A 80 -2.71 0.21 1.72
C ASN A 80 -3.52 1.37 2.30
N GLU A 81 -4.84 1.26 2.17
CA GLU A 81 -5.81 2.30 2.52
C GLU A 81 -5.87 2.68 4.01
N GLU A 82 -5.22 1.92 4.90
CA GLU A 82 -5.11 2.25 6.32
C GLU A 82 -3.81 2.99 6.69
N MET A 83 -2.87 3.19 5.76
CA MET A 83 -1.64 3.95 5.99
C MET A 83 -1.91 5.45 5.91
N ASP A 84 -1.36 6.24 6.84
CA ASP A 84 -1.48 7.69 6.71
C ASP A 84 -0.78 8.15 5.43
N GLY A 85 -1.39 9.11 4.74
CA GLY A 85 -0.93 9.61 3.44
C GLY A 85 -1.41 8.83 2.22
N TRP A 86 -2.21 7.77 2.39
CA TRP A 86 -2.78 6.98 1.29
C TRP A 86 -3.46 7.83 0.20
N ASP A 87 -4.40 8.70 0.57
CA ASP A 87 -5.14 9.50 -0.43
C ASP A 87 -4.22 10.43 -1.21
N SER A 88 -3.20 10.99 -0.54
CA SER A 88 -2.16 11.81 -1.16
C SER A 88 -1.30 10.98 -2.11
N PHE A 89 -0.94 9.75 -1.73
CA PHE A 89 -0.20 8.83 -2.57
C PHE A 89 -0.96 8.44 -3.83
N VAL A 90 -2.24 8.07 -3.71
CA VAL A 90 -3.10 7.74 -4.85
C VAL A 90 -3.22 8.95 -5.80
N SER A 91 -3.46 10.15 -5.25
CA SER A 91 -3.53 11.39 -6.02
C SER A 91 -2.21 11.70 -6.74
N ASN A 92 -1.06 11.49 -6.09
CA ASN A 92 0.24 11.69 -6.73
C ASN A 92 0.51 10.66 -7.82
N CYS A 93 0.10 9.39 -7.66
CA CYS A 93 0.20 8.40 -8.73
C CYS A 93 -0.57 8.87 -9.98
N GLU A 94 -1.80 9.35 -9.82
CA GLU A 94 -2.61 9.91 -10.93
C GLU A 94 -1.96 11.12 -11.61
N LEU A 95 -1.34 12.00 -10.82
CA LEU A 95 -0.69 13.21 -11.34
C LEU A 95 0.64 12.90 -12.04
N LYS A 96 1.39 11.90 -11.59
CA LYS A 96 2.79 11.66 -11.98
C LYS A 96 2.94 10.54 -13.01
N LEU A 97 2.06 9.54 -13.00
CA LEU A 97 2.16 8.35 -13.84
C LEU A 97 1.23 8.45 -15.04
N LYS A 98 1.79 8.79 -16.21
CA LYS A 98 1.01 8.88 -17.45
C LYS A 98 0.42 7.52 -17.81
N GLY A 99 -0.89 7.48 -18.07
CA GLY A 99 -1.59 6.26 -18.47
C GLY A 99 -2.05 5.38 -17.31
N ILE A 100 -1.90 5.82 -16.05
CA ILE A 100 -2.54 5.14 -14.92
C ILE A 100 -4.06 5.26 -15.00
N THR A 101 -4.75 4.18 -14.64
CA THR A 101 -6.20 4.16 -14.43
C THR A 101 -6.54 4.96 -13.19
N THR A 102 -7.52 5.85 -13.26
CA THR A 102 -7.87 6.74 -12.13
C THR A 102 -8.57 5.97 -11.00
N SER A 103 -8.41 6.43 -9.76
CA SER A 103 -9.09 5.90 -8.56
C SER A 103 -10.60 5.84 -8.74
N LYS A 104 -11.20 6.84 -9.39
CA LYS A 104 -12.63 6.82 -9.74
C LYS A 104 -13.02 5.60 -10.58
N GLU A 105 -12.12 5.09 -11.40
CA GLU A 105 -12.38 3.95 -12.28
C GLU A 105 -12.10 2.61 -11.59
N TRP A 106 -10.94 2.45 -10.94
CA TRP A 106 -10.54 1.16 -10.37
C TRP A 106 -11.09 0.88 -8.97
N TRP A 107 -11.38 1.91 -8.15
CA TRP A 107 -11.75 1.72 -6.74
C TRP A 107 -12.95 0.80 -6.56
N GLY A 108 -14.03 1.06 -7.30
CA GLY A 108 -15.24 0.24 -7.23
C GLY A 108 -15.01 -1.21 -7.67
N ARG A 109 -14.09 -1.42 -8.63
CA ARG A 109 -13.75 -2.75 -9.17
C ARG A 109 -12.95 -3.57 -8.17
N VAL A 110 -11.96 -2.98 -7.51
CA VAL A 110 -11.20 -3.70 -6.48
C VAL A 110 -12.06 -3.93 -5.23
N MET A 111 -12.87 -2.95 -4.82
CA MET A 111 -13.69 -3.04 -3.61
C MET A 111 -14.75 -4.16 -3.67
N GLN A 112 -15.33 -4.42 -4.85
CA GLN A 112 -16.50 -5.30 -5.00
C GLN A 112 -16.26 -6.50 -5.92
N PRO A 113 -16.79 -7.70 -5.61
CA PRO A 113 -17.58 -8.05 -4.42
C PRO A 113 -16.70 -8.26 -3.18
N ALA A 114 -17.29 -8.23 -1.97
CA ALA A 114 -16.58 -8.51 -0.72
C ALA A 114 -15.85 -9.88 -0.76
N PHE A 115 -14.68 -9.96 -0.13
CA PHE A 115 -13.82 -11.15 0.00
C PHE A 115 -13.22 -11.74 -1.28
N ALA A 116 -13.48 -11.15 -2.46
CA ALA A 116 -12.78 -11.49 -3.70
C ALA A 116 -11.51 -10.64 -3.85
N THR A 117 -10.35 -11.22 -4.17
CA THR A 117 -9.08 -10.49 -4.27
C THR A 117 -9.11 -9.34 -5.29
N ASN A 118 -9.90 -9.45 -6.37
CA ASN A 118 -10.10 -8.43 -7.40
C ASN A 118 -8.79 -7.75 -7.85
N GLN A 119 -7.80 -8.58 -8.20
CA GLN A 119 -6.51 -8.09 -8.60
C GLN A 119 -6.59 -7.45 -10.00
N GLU A 120 -6.08 -6.23 -10.15
CA GLU A 120 -6.09 -5.48 -11.40
C GLU A 120 -4.81 -4.66 -11.54
N THR A 121 -4.21 -4.65 -12.73
CA THR A 121 -3.10 -3.74 -13.03
C THR A 121 -3.66 -2.40 -13.47
N ILE A 122 -3.38 -1.36 -12.69
CA ILE A 122 -3.87 0.01 -12.96
C ILE A 122 -2.82 0.88 -13.64
N TYR A 123 -1.55 0.48 -13.62
CA TYR A 123 -0.47 1.13 -14.34
C TYR A 123 0.56 0.09 -14.76
N GLU A 124 1.05 0.20 -15.99
CA GLU A 124 2.20 -0.54 -16.47
C GLU A 124 3.01 0.39 -17.37
N LYS A 125 4.30 0.57 -17.03
CA LYS A 125 5.19 1.47 -17.74
C LYS A 125 5.34 0.96 -19.16
N SER A 126 4.89 1.77 -20.11
CA SER A 126 4.99 1.44 -21.53
C SER A 126 6.47 1.24 -21.87
N SER A 127 6.87 0.00 -22.15
CA SER A 127 8.17 -0.24 -22.76
C SER A 127 8.11 0.40 -24.15
N ASN A 128 8.92 1.43 -24.40
CA ASN A 128 9.21 1.83 -25.78
C ASN A 128 9.92 0.65 -26.45
N LYS A 129 9.14 -0.32 -26.95
CA LYS A 129 9.60 -1.21 -28.00
C LYS A 129 9.64 -0.35 -29.25
N SER A 130 10.78 0.31 -29.46
CA SER A 130 11.14 0.82 -30.77
C SER A 130 11.06 -0.35 -31.75
N LEU A 131 10.00 -0.36 -32.57
CA LEU A 131 9.95 -1.14 -33.81
C LEU A 131 10.61 -0.32 -34.92
#